data_AF-A0A954TPT4-F1
#
_entry.id   AF-A0A954TPT4-F1
#
_cell.length_a   1.000
_cell.length_b   1.000
_cell.length_c   1.000
_cell.angle_alpha   90.00
_cell.angle_beta   90.00
_cell.angle_gamma   90.00
#
_symmetry.space_group_name_H-M   'P 1'
#
loop_
_entity.id
_entity.type
_entity.pdbx_description
1 polymer ?
#
loop_
_entity_poly.entity_id
_entity_poly.type
_entity_poly.pdbx_seq_one_letter_code
_entity_poly.pdbx_strand_id
1 'polypeptide(L)'
;MASTAARDLSSARETIYQAISAIRLVDPHTHINPHSPASTTLADILGYHYYTELVHSAGMPRQEIEEPGIGPRELVRRMVHGLGNITNTANYHWLIQICRDFFNFTDDAITV
;
A
#
# COMPACT_ATOMS: atom_id res chain seq x y z
N MET A 1 23.28 41.21 22.15
CA MET A 1 22.98 39.78 22.33
C MET A 1 22.62 39.20 20.98
N ALA A 2 23.53 38.46 20.34
CA ALA A 2 23.26 37.83 19.05
C ALA A 2 22.53 36.51 19.30
N SER A 3 21.33 36.39 18.73
CA SER A 3 20.53 35.16 18.74
C SER A 3 21.27 34.08 17.97
N THR A 4 21.76 33.06 18.67
CA THR A 4 22.30 31.84 18.08
C THR A 4 21.14 31.09 17.42
N ALA A 5 20.95 31.27 16.12
CA ALA A 5 20.01 30.45 15.36
C ALA A 5 20.40 28.98 15.54
N ALA A 6 19.47 28.15 15.99
CA ALA A 6 19.69 26.71 16.15
C ALA A 6 20.16 26.12 14.81
N ARG A 7 21.22 25.30 14.85
CA ARG A 7 21.72 24.62 13.64
C ARG A 7 20.70 23.56 13.23
N ASP A 8 20.30 23.60 11.97
CA ASP A 8 19.53 22.53 11.33
C ASP A 8 20.37 21.25 11.29
N LEU A 9 19.90 20.21 11.98
CA LEU A 9 20.54 18.90 12.07
C LEU A 9 20.00 17.93 11.00
N SER A 10 19.08 18.38 10.13
CA SER A 10 18.56 17.55 9.05
C SER A 10 19.67 17.22 8.05
N SER A 11 19.72 15.95 7.63
CA SER A 11 20.64 15.55 6.56
C SER A 11 20.19 16.15 5.23
N ALA A 12 21.10 16.37 4.28
CA ALA A 12 20.73 16.84 2.94
C ALA A 12 19.67 15.95 2.27
N ARG A 13 19.72 14.62 2.51
CA ARG A 13 18.69 13.67 2.07
C ARG A 13 17.31 14.02 2.63
N GLU A 14 17.24 14.32 3.93
CA GLU A 14 16.00 14.66 4.61
C GLU A 14 15.43 15.98 4.08
N THR A 15 16.28 17.02 3.97
CA THR A 15 15.84 18.33 3.46
C THR A 15 15.31 18.22 2.03
N ILE A 16 15.99 17.47 1.15
CA ILE A 16 15.55 17.25 -0.23
C ILE A 16 14.26 16.43 -0.26
N TYR A 17 14.16 15.37 0.54
CA TYR A 17 12.95 14.55 0.62
C TYR A 17 11.74 15.38 1.03
N GLN A 18 11.88 16.22 2.07
CA GLN A 18 10.79 17.08 2.53
C GLN A 18 10.40 18.14 1.51
N ALA A 19 11.38 18.71 0.80
CA ALA A 19 11.10 19.65 -0.28
C ALA A 19 10.31 19.00 -1.44
N ILE A 20 10.65 17.75 -1.79
CA ILE A 20 9.96 17.01 -2.86
C ILE A 20 8.56 16.54 -2.41
N SER A 21 8.42 16.02 -1.19
CA SER A 21 7.16 15.49 -0.67
C SER A 21 6.09 16.58 -0.46
N ALA A 22 6.49 17.83 -0.25
CA ALA A 22 5.59 18.98 -0.15
C ALA A 22 4.98 19.45 -1.50
N ILE A 23 5.48 18.94 -2.64
CA ILE A 23 4.99 19.35 -3.96
C ILE A 23 3.62 18.70 -4.21
N ARG A 24 2.60 19.53 -4.45
CA ARG A 24 1.29 19.05 -4.89
C ARG A 24 1.43 18.35 -6.25
N LEU A 25 1.03 17.08 -6.30
CA LEU A 25 1.08 16.28 -7.51
C LEU A 25 -0.16 16.50 -8.39
N VAL A 26 0.06 16.50 -9.71
CA VAL A 26 -0.97 16.31 -10.74
C VAL A 26 -0.58 15.05 -11.48
N ASP A 27 -1.30 13.96 -11.24
CA ASP A 27 -1.01 12.68 -11.88
C ASP A 27 -1.38 12.75 -13.37
N PRO A 28 -0.40 12.67 -14.29
CA PRO A 28 -0.66 12.79 -15.72
C PRO A 28 -1.27 11.53 -16.33
N HIS A 29 -1.29 10.39 -15.63
CA HIS A 29 -1.80 9.14 -16.19
C HIS A 29 -2.34 8.19 -15.13
N THR A 30 -3.64 7.90 -15.21
CA THR A 30 -4.31 6.97 -14.31
C THR A 30 -5.42 6.20 -15.00
N HIS A 31 -5.82 5.08 -14.39
CA HIS A 31 -6.99 4.29 -14.78
C HIS A 31 -8.17 4.46 -13.80
N ILE A 32 -8.19 5.55 -13.03
CA ILE A 32 -9.26 5.85 -12.07
C ILE A 32 -10.62 5.99 -12.78
N ASN A 33 -11.62 5.29 -12.26
CA ASN A 33 -13.01 5.53 -12.61
C ASN A 33 -13.51 6.82 -11.92
N PRO A 34 -13.88 7.88 -12.66
CA PRO A 34 -14.27 9.15 -12.07
C PRO A 34 -15.57 9.07 -11.23
N HIS A 35 -16.41 8.05 -11.43
CA HIS A 35 -17.64 7.86 -10.66
C HIS A 35 -17.43 7.07 -9.36
N SER A 36 -16.28 6.39 -9.21
CA SER A 36 -15.92 5.64 -8.02
C SER A 36 -14.39 5.64 -7.84
N PRO A 37 -13.80 6.80 -7.51
CA PRO A 37 -12.36 6.98 -7.54
C PRO A 37 -11.61 6.37 -6.35
N ALA A 38 -12.32 6.09 -5.25
CA ALA A 38 -11.76 5.50 -4.05
C ALA A 38 -12.24 4.06 -3.87
N SER A 39 -11.43 3.26 -3.19
CA SER A 39 -11.83 1.93 -2.72
C SER A 39 -12.98 2.02 -1.71
N THR A 40 -13.89 1.05 -1.77
CA THR A 40 -15.02 0.88 -0.85
C THR A 40 -14.77 -0.23 0.17
N THR A 41 -13.96 -1.22 -0.20
CA THR A 41 -13.53 -2.33 0.66
C THR A 41 -12.06 -2.64 0.46
N LEU A 42 -11.45 -3.37 1.40
CA LEU A 42 -10.08 -3.88 1.23
C LEU A 42 -9.95 -4.86 0.05
N ALA A 43 -11.05 -5.44 -0.44
CA ALA A 43 -11.02 -6.28 -1.64
C ALA A 43 -10.70 -5.47 -2.90
N ASP A 44 -11.02 -4.17 -2.94
CA ASP A 44 -10.67 -3.30 -4.07
C ASP A 44 -9.14 -3.04 -4.13
N ILE A 45 -8.46 -3.18 -2.99
CA ILE A 45 -7.00 -3.06 -2.88
C ILE A 45 -6.36 -4.43 -3.07
N LEU A 46 -6.67 -5.40 -2.21
CA LEU A 46 -6.06 -6.73 -2.23
C LEU A 46 -6.48 -7.60 -3.42
N GLY A 47 -7.62 -7.31 -4.04
CA GLY A 47 -8.05 -7.95 -5.29
C GLY A 47 -7.41 -7.34 -6.53
N TYR A 48 -6.67 -6.24 -6.41
CA TYR A 48 -5.94 -5.65 -7.52
C TYR A 48 -4.73 -6.52 -7.91
N HIS A 49 -4.40 -6.54 -9.21
CA HIS A 49 -3.46 -7.49 -9.79
C HIS A 49 -2.06 -7.46 -9.15
N TYR A 50 -1.62 -6.32 -8.62
CA TYR A 50 -0.37 -6.21 -7.86
C TYR A 50 -0.25 -7.24 -6.74
N TYR A 51 -1.35 -7.61 -6.09
CA TYR A 51 -1.34 -8.54 -4.97
C TYR A 51 -1.78 -9.94 -5.40
N THR A 52 -2.84 -10.06 -6.19
CA THR A 52 -3.37 -11.37 -6.62
C THR A 52 -2.36 -12.13 -7.46
N GLU A 53 -1.68 -11.48 -8.40
CA GLU A 53 -0.65 -12.13 -9.22
C GLU A 53 0.57 -12.53 -8.39
N LEU A 54 0.97 -11.70 -7.43
CA LEU A 54 2.12 -12.01 -6.57
C LEU A 54 1.85 -13.17 -5.62
N VAL A 55 0.70 -13.20 -4.93
CA VAL A 55 0.37 -14.34 -4.05
C VAL A 55 0.16 -15.61 -4.87
N HIS A 56 -0.38 -15.50 -6.09
CA HIS A 56 -0.48 -16.63 -7.01
C HIS A 56 0.89 -17.14 -7.43
N SER A 57 1.77 -16.23 -7.86
CA SER A 57 3.16 -16.53 -8.21
C SER A 57 3.94 -17.12 -7.03
N ALA A 58 3.57 -16.79 -5.80
CA ALA A 58 4.16 -17.32 -4.58
C ALA A 58 3.50 -18.64 -4.09
N GLY A 59 2.54 -19.20 -4.84
CA GLY A 59 2.03 -20.55 -4.65
C GLY A 59 0.54 -20.66 -4.31
N MET A 60 -0.20 -19.55 -4.15
CA MET A 60 -1.65 -19.62 -3.91
C MET A 60 -2.37 -20.05 -5.20
N PRO A 61 -3.22 -21.09 -5.19
CA PRO A 61 -3.96 -21.49 -6.39
C PRO A 61 -4.87 -20.38 -6.89
N ARG A 62 -4.89 -20.18 -8.22
CA ARG A 62 -5.75 -19.17 -8.87
C ARG A 62 -7.22 -19.35 -8.50
N GLN A 63 -7.68 -20.60 -8.35
CA GLN A 63 -9.06 -20.93 -8.00
C GLN A 63 -9.45 -20.45 -6.60
N GLU A 64 -8.50 -20.28 -5.68
CA GLU A 64 -8.77 -19.72 -4.35
C GLU A 64 -8.98 -18.20 -4.41
N ILE A 65 -8.34 -17.53 -5.37
CA ILE A 65 -8.39 -16.07 -5.55
C ILE A 65 -9.61 -15.68 -6.41
N GLU A 66 -9.84 -16.40 -7.49
CA GLU A 66 -10.85 -16.07 -8.52
C GLU A 66 -12.11 -16.94 -8.43
N GLU A 67 -12.44 -17.46 -7.25
CA GLU A 67 -13.65 -18.27 -7.06
C GLU A 67 -14.90 -17.48 -7.47
N PRO A 68 -15.75 -18.00 -8.38
CA PRO A 68 -16.97 -17.32 -8.78
C PRO A 68 -17.91 -17.04 -7.59
N GLY A 69 -18.29 -15.78 -7.42
CA GLY A 69 -19.20 -15.37 -6.35
C GLY A 69 -18.56 -15.20 -4.97
N ILE A 70 -17.22 -15.24 -4.87
CA ILE A 70 -16.51 -14.94 -3.63
C ILE A 70 -16.88 -13.55 -3.10
N GLY A 71 -17.23 -13.48 -1.81
CA GLY A 71 -17.54 -12.21 -1.16
C GLY A 71 -16.27 -11.40 -0.87
N PRO A 72 -16.35 -10.05 -0.80
CA PRO A 72 -15.18 -9.19 -0.55
C PRO A 72 -14.37 -9.55 0.70
N ARG A 73 -15.07 -9.84 1.81
CA ARG A 73 -14.42 -10.23 3.07
C ARG A 73 -13.71 -11.56 2.96
N GLU A 74 -14.30 -12.51 2.23
CA GLU A 74 -13.73 -13.84 2.04
C GLU A 74 -12.50 -13.78 1.14
N LEU A 75 -12.54 -12.97 0.08
CA LEU A 75 -11.36 -12.70 -0.75
C LEU A 75 -10.22 -12.12 0.10
N VAL A 76 -10.47 -11.08 0.89
CA VAL A 76 -9.46 -10.47 1.77
C VAL A 76 -8.88 -11.51 2.73
N ARG A 77 -9.72 -12.33 3.35
CA ARG A 77 -9.27 -13.39 4.27
C ARG A 77 -8.31 -14.36 3.59
N ARG A 78 -8.63 -14.81 2.37
CA ARG A 78 -7.74 -15.70 1.58
C ARG A 78 -6.44 -15.01 1.22
N MET A 79 -6.52 -13.79 0.69
CA MET A 79 -5.35 -13.01 0.30
C MET A 79 -4.36 -12.83 1.45
N VAL A 80 -4.85 -12.54 2.67
CA VAL A 80 -4.01 -12.38 3.87
C VAL A 80 -3.15 -13.61 4.16
N HIS A 81 -3.68 -14.84 3.93
CA HIS A 81 -2.89 -16.06 4.08
C HIS A 81 -1.71 -16.15 3.09
N GLY A 82 -1.82 -15.53 1.91
CA GLY A 82 -0.76 -15.50 0.90
C GLY A 82 0.27 -14.39 1.10
N LEU A 83 -0.07 -13.32 1.83
CA LEU A 83 0.76 -12.13 1.98
C LEU A 83 2.12 -12.41 2.62
N GLY A 84 2.21 -13.40 3.51
CA GLY A 84 3.45 -13.80 4.17
C GLY A 84 4.58 -14.17 3.19
N ASN A 85 4.22 -14.65 1.99
CA ASN A 85 5.18 -15.09 0.98
C ASN A 85 5.71 -13.96 0.08
N ILE A 86 5.18 -12.73 0.23
CA ILE A 86 5.52 -11.59 -0.64
C ILE A 86 5.99 -10.36 0.13
N THR A 87 6.33 -10.53 1.41
CA THR A 87 6.71 -9.43 2.33
C THR A 87 7.95 -8.65 1.88
N ASN A 88 8.83 -9.28 1.09
CA ASN A 88 10.03 -8.67 0.52
C ASN A 88 9.76 -7.83 -0.75
N THR A 89 8.52 -7.73 -1.23
CA THR A 89 8.19 -7.04 -2.49
C THR A 89 7.84 -5.58 -2.29
N ALA A 90 8.11 -4.74 -3.29
CA ALA A 90 7.69 -3.33 -3.27
C ALA A 90 6.17 -3.16 -3.12
N ASN A 91 5.38 -4.03 -3.77
CA ASN A 91 3.92 -4.04 -3.67
C ASN A 91 3.45 -4.25 -2.22
N TYR A 92 4.06 -5.18 -1.48
CA TYR A 92 3.75 -5.37 -0.07
C TYR A 92 4.10 -4.14 0.78
N HIS A 93 5.24 -3.49 0.49
CA HIS A 93 5.60 -2.25 1.18
C HIS A 93 4.59 -1.12 0.89
N TRP A 94 4.07 -1.02 -0.35
CA TRP A 94 3.00 -0.07 -0.68
C TRP A 94 1.72 -0.35 0.13
N LEU A 95 1.34 -1.62 0.28
CA LEU A 95 0.18 -2.01 1.10
C LEU A 95 0.34 -1.57 2.55
N ILE A 96 1.49 -1.86 3.17
CA ILE A 96 1.76 -1.45 4.56
C ILE A 96 1.71 0.08 4.69
N GLN A 97 2.28 0.81 3.73
CA GLN A 97 2.26 2.27 3.74
C GLN A 97 0.82 2.82 3.60
N ILE A 98 0.02 2.27 2.68
CA ILE A 98 -1.42 2.60 2.55
C ILE A 98 -2.14 2.34 3.88
N CYS A 99 -1.89 1.20 4.52
CA CYS A 99 -2.51 0.87 5.80
C CYS A 99 -2.12 1.84 6.93
N ARG A 100 -0.86 2.27 6.98
CA ARG A 100 -0.37 3.26 7.94
C ARG A 100 -0.99 4.62 7.71
N ASP A 101 -0.98 5.11 6.47
CA ASP A 101 -1.40 6.48 6.13
C ASP A 101 -2.93 6.67 6.21
N PHE A 102 -3.71 5.64 5.83
CA PHE A 102 -5.16 5.77 5.74
C PHE A 102 -5.94 5.08 6.86
N PHE A 103 -5.35 4.09 7.55
CA PHE A 103 -6.05 3.29 8.57
C PHE A 103 -5.38 3.31 9.95
N ASN A 104 -4.34 4.12 10.17
CA ASN A 104 -3.56 4.15 11.41
C ASN A 104 -3.05 2.75 11.82
N PHE A 105 -2.73 1.90 10.84
CA PHE A 105 -2.17 0.59 11.10
C PHE A 105 -0.77 0.73 11.72
N THR A 106 -0.52 0.09 12.86
CA THR A 106 0.73 0.28 13.63
C THR A 106 1.68 -0.91 13.56
N ASP A 107 1.22 -2.06 13.08
CA ASP A 107 2.06 -3.25 13.00
C ASP A 107 3.05 -3.16 11.83
N ASP A 108 4.07 -4.01 11.88
CA ASP A 108 5.10 -4.13 10.84
C ASP A 108 4.71 -5.11 9.73
N ALA A 109 3.71 -5.96 9.96
CA ALA A 109 3.23 -6.93 9.00
C ALA A 109 1.74 -7.21 9.20
N ILE A 110 1.06 -7.54 8.10
CA ILE A 110 -0.29 -8.08 8.11
C ILE A 110 -0.19 -9.59 8.41
N THR A 111 -0.73 -10.01 9.55
CA THR A 111 -0.76 -11.41 9.99
C THR A 111 -2.15 -12.02 9.85
N VAL A 112 -2.21 -13.35 9.86
CA VAL A 112 -3.44 -14.15 9.87
C VAL A 112 -4.10 -14.21 11.25
#